data_AF-A0A2S9G5Y1-F1
#
_entry.id   AF-A0A2S9G5Y1-F1
#
_cell.length_a   1.000
_cell.length_b   1.000
_cell.length_c   1.000
_cell.angle_alpha   90.00
_cell.angle_beta   90.00
_cell.angle_gamma   90.00
#
_symmetry.space_group_name_H-M   'P 1'
#
loop_
_entity.id
_entity.type
_entity.pdbx_description
1 polymer ?
#
loop_
_entity_poly.entity_id
_entity_poly.type
_entity_poly.pdbx_seq_one_letter_code
_entity_poly.pdbx_strand_id
1 'polypeptide(L)'
;AGAVALLLFLIIKVKLHAFLALVLVSLLTALAAGIPVADVPSELSFGFSNTLGSVALLVGFGVMVGRLLEITGGAQVLADTLIGR
;
A
#
# COMPACT_ATOMS: atom_id res chain seq x y z
N ALA A 1 4.51 18.78 2.78
CA ALA A 1 3.26 18.73 3.59
C ALA A 1 2.01 18.62 2.72
N GLY A 2 1.82 19.47 1.68
CA GLY A 2 0.61 19.47 0.84
C GLY A 2 0.28 18.15 0.15
N ALA A 3 1.27 17.46 -0.41
CA ALA A 3 1.07 16.16 -1.07
C ALA A 3 0.54 15.08 -0.10
N VAL A 4 1.09 15.00 1.11
CA VAL A 4 0.65 14.03 2.14
C VAL A 4 -0.76 14.34 2.60
N ALA A 5 -1.09 15.61 2.82
CA ALA A 5 -2.45 16.02 3.18
C ALA A 5 -3.47 15.68 2.08
N LEU A 6 -3.10 15.90 0.81
CA LEU A 6 -3.94 15.57 -0.34
C LEU A 6 -4.14 14.05 -0.48
N LEU A 7 -3.07 13.26 -0.26
CA LEU A 7 -3.14 11.80 -0.26
C LEU A 7 -4.08 11.28 0.84
N LEU A 8 -3.89 11.74 2.08
CA LEU A 8 -4.75 11.36 3.20
C LEU A 8 -6.21 11.78 2.95
N PHE A 9 -6.44 12.95 2.35
CA PHE A 9 -7.78 13.39 1.99
C PHE A 9 -8.43 12.46 0.95
N LEU A 10 -7.70 12.06 -0.11
CA LEU A 10 -8.22 11.11 -1.11
C LEU A 10 -8.58 9.76 -0.49
N ILE A 11 -7.76 9.25 0.43
CA ILE A 11 -8.01 7.95 1.07
C ILE A 11 -9.17 8.05 2.06
N ILE A 12 -9.18 9.07 2.93
CA ILE A 12 -10.13 9.14 4.06
C ILE A 12 -11.50 9.68 3.64
N LYS A 13 -11.53 10.76 2.84
CA LYS A 13 -12.79 11.43 2.45
C LYS A 13 -13.35 10.88 1.13
N VAL A 14 -12.50 10.76 0.11
CA VAL A 14 -12.92 10.28 -1.21
C VAL A 14 -13.01 8.75 -1.26
N LYS A 15 -12.48 8.05 -0.24
CA LYS A 15 -12.47 6.58 -0.12
C LYS A 15 -11.81 5.90 -1.33
N LEU A 16 -10.83 6.55 -1.94
CA LEU A 16 -10.04 5.95 -3.00
C LEU A 16 -9.08 4.90 -2.43
N HIS A 17 -8.90 3.80 -3.16
CA HIS A 17 -7.88 2.81 -2.83
C HIS A 17 -6.51 3.50 -2.72
N ALA A 18 -5.75 3.14 -1.69
CA ALA A 18 -4.46 3.76 -1.38
C ALA A 18 -3.51 3.79 -2.59
N PHE A 19 -3.50 2.72 -3.39
CA PHE A 19 -2.69 2.64 -4.59
C PHE A 19 -3.06 3.71 -5.63
N LEU A 20 -4.35 3.86 -5.97
CA LEU A 20 -4.81 4.86 -6.93
C LEU A 20 -4.57 6.29 -6.42
N ALA A 21 -4.83 6.52 -5.12
CA ALA A 21 -4.55 7.79 -4.49
C ALA A 21 -3.06 8.15 -4.58
N LEU A 22 -2.17 7.19 -4.32
CA LEU A 22 -0.72 7.39 -4.38
C LEU A 22 -0.26 7.72 -5.80
N VAL A 23 -0.74 7.02 -6.83
CA VAL A 23 -0.40 7.32 -8.23
C VAL A 23 -0.86 8.73 -8.62
N LEU A 24 -2.08 9.12 -8.27
CA LEU A 24 -2.61 10.46 -8.58
C LEU A 24 -1.84 11.56 -7.85
N VAL A 25 -1.57 11.39 -6.56
CA VAL A 25 -0.82 12.37 -5.77
C VAL A 25 0.61 12.50 -6.31
N SER A 26 1.27 11.39 -6.61
CA SER A 26 2.62 11.41 -7.17
C SER A 26 2.66 12.06 -8.56
N LEU A 27 1.64 11.82 -9.41
CA LEU A 27 1.51 12.50 -10.71
C LEU A 27 1.35 14.01 -10.53
N LEU A 28 0.43 14.44 -9.67
CA LEU A 28 0.22 15.86 -9.37
C LEU A 28 1.47 16.50 -8.77
N THR A 29 2.19 15.77 -7.92
CA THR A 29 3.43 16.25 -7.31
C THR A 29 4.56 16.36 -8.33
N ALA A 30 4.68 15.41 -9.26
CA ALA A 30 5.67 15.45 -10.34
C ALA A 30 5.45 16.65 -11.27
N LEU A 31 4.19 16.92 -11.63
CA LEU A 31 3.82 18.10 -12.40
C LEU A 31 4.11 19.40 -11.62
N ALA A 32 3.76 19.45 -10.34
CA ALA A 32 4.04 20.61 -9.49
C ALA A 32 5.54 20.83 -9.23
N ALA A 33 6.34 19.77 -9.25
CA ALA A 33 7.80 19.81 -9.11
C ALA A 33 8.52 20.17 -10.41
N GLY A 34 7.81 20.26 -11.55
CA GLY A 34 8.40 20.62 -12.85
C GLY A 34 9.16 19.51 -13.54
N ILE A 35 8.88 18.24 -13.20
CA ILE A 35 9.50 17.08 -13.85
C ILE A 35 9.03 17.00 -15.31
N PRO A 36 9.94 16.81 -16.30
CA PRO A 36 9.55 16.58 -17.68
C PRO A 36 8.55 15.44 -17.79
N VAL A 37 7.46 15.64 -18.53
CA VAL A 37 6.36 14.67 -18.63
C VAL A 37 6.83 13.30 -19.16
N ALA A 38 7.91 13.29 -19.94
CA ALA A 38 8.57 12.09 -20.44
C ALA A 38 9.17 11.22 -19.33
N ASP A 39 9.64 11.83 -18.24
CA ASP A 39 10.34 11.14 -17.14
C ASP A 39 9.40 10.76 -15.99
N VAL A 40 8.17 11.30 -16.00
CA VAL A 40 7.15 11.02 -14.98
C VAL A 40 6.89 9.51 -14.82
N PRO A 41 6.73 8.69 -15.88
CA PRO A 41 6.50 7.25 -15.71
C PRO A 41 7.68 6.53 -15.04
N SER A 42 8.91 6.92 -15.34
CA SER A 42 10.11 6.34 -14.70
C SER A 42 10.20 6.73 -13.23
N GLU A 43 9.92 7.99 -12.89
CA GLU A 43 9.96 8.47 -11.50
C GLU A 43 8.86 7.83 -10.63
N LEU A 44 7.65 7.69 -11.19
CA LEU A 44 6.55 6.97 -10.54
C LEU A 44 6.92 5.52 -10.28
N SER A 45 7.48 4.84 -11.29
CA SER A 45 7.90 3.44 -11.18
C SER A 45 9.03 3.27 -10.17
N PHE A 46 9.98 4.21 -10.14
CA PHE A 46 11.10 4.20 -9.20
C PHE A 46 10.62 4.37 -7.75
N GLY A 47 9.82 5.40 -7.46
CA GLY A 47 9.29 5.65 -6.12
C GLY A 47 8.41 4.50 -5.61
N PHE A 48 7.59 3.93 -6.49
CA PHE A 48 6.78 2.75 -6.18
C PHE A 48 7.66 1.53 -5.91
N SER A 49 8.63 1.22 -6.78
CA SER A 49 9.50 0.05 -6.65
C SER A 49 10.39 0.12 -5.42
N ASN A 50 10.86 1.30 -5.02
CA ASN A 50 11.62 1.48 -3.79
C ASN A 50 10.76 1.16 -2.55
N THR A 51 9.52 1.64 -2.54
CA THR A 51 8.58 1.38 -1.44
C THR A 51 8.21 -0.11 -1.42
N LEU A 52 7.72 -0.66 -2.53
CA LEU A 52 7.37 -2.07 -2.65
C LEU A 52 8.56 -2.96 -2.34
N GLY A 53 9.76 -2.65 -2.81
CA GLY A 53 10.96 -3.45 -2.54
C GLY A 53 11.20 -3.66 -1.03
N SER A 54 10.99 -2.62 -0.22
CA SER A 54 11.16 -2.72 1.24
C SER A 54 10.09 -3.57 1.93
N VAL A 55 8.85 -3.56 1.44
CA VAL A 55 7.70 -4.24 2.09
C VAL A 55 7.24 -5.52 1.39
N ALA A 56 7.66 -5.78 0.15
CA ALA A 56 7.13 -6.87 -0.69
C ALA A 56 7.44 -8.24 -0.09
N LEU A 57 8.66 -8.46 0.39
CA LEU A 57 9.02 -9.71 1.04
C LEU A 57 8.24 -9.92 2.33
N LEU A 58 8.17 -8.90 3.19
CA LEU A 58 7.43 -8.95 4.45
C LEU A 58 5.95 -9.25 4.21
N VAL A 59 5.31 -8.55 3.26
CA VAL A 59 3.91 -8.77 2.88
C VAL A 59 3.73 -10.16 2.27
N GLY A 60 4.62 -10.58 1.37
CA GLY A 60 4.58 -11.90 0.73
C GLY A 60 4.65 -13.04 1.74
N PHE A 61 5.64 -13.03 2.64
CA PHE A 61 5.74 -14.02 3.71
C PHE A 61 4.55 -13.94 4.68
N GLY A 62 4.09 -12.74 5.03
CA GLY A 62 2.93 -12.56 5.89
C GLY A 62 1.66 -13.19 5.30
N VAL A 63 1.41 -12.99 4.00
CA VAL A 63 0.28 -13.62 3.29
C VAL A 63 0.46 -15.14 3.22
N MET A 64 1.66 -15.65 2.94
CA MET A 64 1.93 -17.09 2.93
C MET A 64 1.65 -17.75 4.29
N VAL A 65 2.16 -17.17 5.38
CA VAL A 65 1.92 -17.65 6.76
C VAL A 65 0.44 -17.54 7.11
N GLY A 66 -0.21 -16.42 6.78
CA GLY A 66 -1.65 -16.25 6.98
C GLY A 66 -2.47 -17.31 6.26
N ARG A 67 -2.11 -17.62 5.00
CA ARG A 67 -2.77 -18.67 4.22
C ARG A 67 -2.53 -20.06 4.81
N LEU A 68 -1.32 -20.35 5.27
CA LEU A 68 -1.00 -21.61 5.96
C LEU A 68 -1.85 -21.78 7.23
N LEU A 69 -2.01 -20.71 8.02
CA LEU A 69 -2.87 -20.73 9.22
C LEU A 69 -4.35 -20.92 8.88
N GLU A 70 -4.82 -20.35 7.77
CA GLU A 70 -6.19 -20.50 7.28
C GLU A 70 -6.48 -21.94 6.85
N ILE A 71 -5.63 -22.52 5.99
CA ILE A 71 -5.84 -23.88 5.46
C ILE A 71 -5.62 -25.00 6.49
N THR A 72 -4.77 -24.77 7.50
CA THR A 72 -4.56 -25.73 8.59
C THR A 72 -5.64 -25.65 9.68
N GLY A 73 -6.55 -24.68 9.60
CA GLY A 73 -7.52 -24.41 10.67
C GLY A 73 -6.90 -23.81 11.94
N GLY A 74 -5.60 -23.49 11.93
CA GLY A 74 -4.91 -22.89 13.08
C GLY A 74 -5.50 -21.54 13.48
N ALA A 75 -5.96 -20.74 12.51
CA ALA A 75 -6.65 -19.48 12.80
C ALA A 75 -7.97 -19.69 13.56
N GLN A 76 -8.71 -20.76 13.25
CA GLN A 76 -9.96 -21.10 13.91
C GLN A 76 -9.70 -21.50 15.38
N VAL A 77 -8.70 -22.35 15.62
CA VAL A 77 -8.31 -22.79 16.97
C VAL A 77 -7.88 -21.60 17.85
N LEU A 78 -7.14 -20.64 17.28
CA LEU A 78 -6.75 -19.42 17.99
C LEU A 78 -7.98 -18.56 18.35
N ALA A 79 -8.94 -18.41 17.43
CA ALA A 79 -10.18 -17.67 17.67
C ALA A 79 -11.04 -18.34 18.75
N ASP A 80 -11.24 -19.65 18.67
CA ASP A 80 -12.04 -20.41 19.63
C ASP A 80 -11.41 -20.37 21.04
N THR A 81 -10.08 -20.41 21.13
CA THR A 81 -9.36 -20.29 22.41
C THR A 81 -9.50 -18.89 23.03
N LEU A 82 -9.53 -17.84 22.21
CA LEU A 82 -9.70 -16.46 22.68
C LEU A 82 -11.13 -16.15 23.09
N ILE A 83 -12.14 -16.73 22.43
CA ILE A 83 -13.56 -16.56 22.76
C ILE A 83 -13.96 -17.45 23.94
N GLY A 84 -13.37 -18.65 24.05
CA GLY A 84 -13.59 -19.58 25.15
C GLY A 84 -12.88 -19.22 26.45
N ARG A 85 -12.09 -18.13 26.46
CA ARG A 85 -11.50 -17.51 27.66
C ARG A 85 -12.24 -16.23 27.99
#